data_AF-A0A1A9W176-F1
#
_entry.id   AF-A0A1A9W176-F1
#
_cell.length_a   1.000
_cell.length_b   1.000
_cell.length_c   1.000
_cell.angle_alpha   90.00
_cell.angle_beta   90.00
_cell.angle_gamma   90.00
#
_symmetry.space_group_name_H-M   'P 1'
#
loop_
_entity.id
_entity.type
_entity.pdbx_description
1 polymer ?
#
loop_
_entity_poly.entity_id
_entity_poly.type
_entity_poly.pdbx_seq_one_letter_code
_entity_poly.pdbx_strand_id
1 'polypeptide(L)'
;METIRQMRLENLKRHDFADNLIIFRRSIIYQTKEFFQNSTLHGVRYIAETGRPTIEKFMWFCFTTIGTVTALIIIMSLWEKFQTNPTITGLDTDFHNQNVIFPTTVVCPVQAWDHNKTYNYVYNTLANYEESLTQRIVPFLESLPNFNFENIHKTVQLSLAMTVEIDERTLRQWAFQAI
;
A
#
# COMPACT_ATOMS: atom_id res chain seq x y z
N MET A 1 47.37 -40.26 -45.04
CA MET A 1 48.27 -40.00 -43.89
C MET A 1 47.69 -38.96 -42.93
N GLU A 2 46.92 -37.97 -43.41
CA GLU A 2 46.29 -36.92 -42.59
C GLU A 2 45.12 -37.40 -41.72
N THR A 3 44.32 -38.37 -42.18
CA THR A 3 43.18 -38.94 -41.43
C THR A 3 43.60 -39.65 -40.14
N ILE A 4 44.76 -40.31 -40.13
CA ILE A 4 45.31 -40.97 -38.93
C ILE A 4 45.83 -39.91 -37.92
N ARG A 5 46.36 -38.77 -38.40
CA ARG A 5 46.78 -37.65 -37.54
C ARG A 5 45.60 -36.95 -36.89
N GLN A 6 44.51 -36.71 -37.64
CA GLN A 6 43.28 -36.12 -37.10
C GLN A 6 42.64 -37.01 -36.02
N MET A 7 42.53 -38.32 -36.28
CA MET A 7 42.06 -39.28 -35.25
C MET A 7 42.95 -39.33 -34.00
N ARG A 8 44.27 -39.16 -34.15
CA ARG A 8 45.21 -39.12 -33.01
C ARG A 8 45.08 -37.83 -32.19
N LEU A 9 44.90 -36.68 -32.86
CA LEU A 9 44.71 -35.38 -32.22
C LEU A 9 43.39 -35.30 -31.43
N GLU A 10 42.30 -35.83 -31.99
CA GLU A 10 41.00 -35.96 -31.31
C GLU A 10 41.08 -36.84 -30.05
N ASN A 11 41.78 -37.98 -30.14
CA ASN A 11 41.97 -38.88 -29.00
C ASN A 11 42.85 -38.27 -27.90
N LEU A 12 43.91 -37.52 -28.26
CA LEU A 12 44.74 -36.77 -27.30
C LEU A 12 43.91 -35.71 -26.56
N LYS A 13 43.12 -34.92 -27.30
CA LYS A 13 42.22 -33.90 -26.72
C LYS A 13 41.19 -34.50 -25.76
N ARG A 14 40.65 -35.68 -26.09
CA ARG A 14 39.69 -36.39 -25.25
C ARG A 14 40.34 -36.94 -23.98
N HIS A 15 41.58 -37.42 -24.06
CA HIS A 15 42.35 -37.88 -22.92
C HIS A 15 42.71 -36.71 -21.98
N ASP A 16 43.21 -35.60 -22.53
CA ASP A 16 43.52 -34.39 -21.77
C ASP A 16 42.26 -33.85 -21.06
N PHE A 17 41.10 -33.84 -21.73
CA PHE A 17 39.86 -33.39 -21.11
C PHE A 17 39.41 -34.33 -19.97
N ALA A 18 39.53 -35.65 -20.14
CA ALA A 18 39.23 -36.61 -19.10
C ALA A 18 40.16 -36.48 -17.89
N ASP A 19 41.47 -36.31 -18.12
CA ASP A 19 42.47 -36.11 -17.08
C ASP A 19 42.21 -34.82 -16.29
N ASN A 20 41.89 -33.73 -16.98
CA ASN A 20 41.51 -32.46 -16.35
C ASN A 20 40.25 -32.61 -15.50
N LEU A 21 39.25 -33.37 -15.96
CA LEU A 21 38.03 -33.63 -15.20
C LEU A 21 38.30 -34.44 -13.92
N ILE A 22 39.21 -35.43 -13.99
CA ILE A 22 39.61 -36.26 -12.83
C ILE A 22 40.35 -35.41 -11.79
N ILE A 23 41.28 -34.56 -12.25
CA ILE A 23 42.02 -33.63 -11.39
C ILE A 23 41.06 -32.64 -10.72
N PHE A 24 40.16 -32.04 -11.51
CA PHE A 24 39.15 -31.13 -11.01
C PHE A 24 38.22 -31.79 -9.98
N ARG A 25 37.77 -33.01 -10.26
CA ARG A 25 36.94 -33.79 -9.33
C ARG A 25 37.65 -34.07 -8.01
N ARG A 26 38.93 -34.48 -8.06
CA ARG A 26 39.73 -34.67 -6.84
C ARG A 26 39.88 -33.37 -6.05
N SER A 27 40.13 -32.26 -6.75
CA SER A 27 40.24 -30.94 -6.15
C SER A 27 38.93 -30.50 -5.47
N ILE A 28 37.79 -30.65 -6.13
CA ILE A 28 36.47 -30.31 -5.55
C ILE A 28 36.17 -31.17 -4.33
N ILE A 29 36.40 -32.49 -4.40
CA ILE A 29 36.11 -33.39 -3.28
C ILE A 29 36.97 -33.02 -2.07
N TYR A 30 38.26 -32.74 -2.31
CA TYR A 30 39.19 -32.35 -1.26
C TYR A 30 38.75 -31.04 -0.61
N GLN A 31 38.54 -29.98 -1.40
CA GLN A 31 38.14 -28.67 -0.89
C GLN A 31 36.78 -28.68 -0.19
N THR A 32 35.79 -29.37 -0.78
CA THR A 32 34.45 -29.48 -0.18
C THR A 32 34.50 -30.22 1.16
N LYS A 33 35.34 -31.27 1.27
CA LYS A 33 35.50 -32.01 2.52
C LYS A 33 36.14 -31.15 3.60
N GLU A 34 37.20 -30.42 3.27
CA GLU A 34 37.87 -29.52 4.21
C GLU A 34 36.96 -28.37 4.66
N PHE A 35 36.21 -27.79 3.72
CA PHE A 35 35.21 -26.76 4.01
C PHE A 35 34.10 -27.28 4.94
N PHE A 36 33.51 -28.45 4.67
CA PHE A 36 32.44 -28.99 5.52
C PHE A 36 32.92 -29.42 6.91
N GLN A 37 34.19 -29.76 7.08
CA GLN A 37 34.76 -30.07 8.39
C GLN A 37 35.00 -28.81 9.24
N ASN A 38 35.38 -27.69 8.62
CA ASN A 38 35.69 -26.43 9.32
C ASN A 38 34.54 -25.40 9.30
N SER A 39 33.44 -25.64 8.58
CA SER A 39 32.30 -24.72 8.55
C SER A 39 31.47 -24.76 9.84
N THR A 40 30.74 -23.68 10.10
CA THR A 40 29.73 -23.60 11.16
C THR A 40 28.36 -24.12 10.73
N LEU A 41 28.25 -24.70 9.52
CA LEU A 41 26.98 -25.15 8.97
C LEU A 41 26.56 -26.45 9.68
N HIS A 42 25.42 -26.37 10.36
CA HIS A 42 24.88 -27.48 11.13
C HIS A 42 24.41 -28.61 10.20
N GLY A 43 24.80 -29.86 10.48
CA GLY A 43 24.42 -31.03 9.67
C GLY A 43 25.49 -31.52 8.70
N VAL A 44 26.11 -30.64 7.90
CA VAL A 44 27.13 -31.05 6.90
C VAL A 44 28.42 -31.61 7.50
N ARG A 45 28.78 -31.18 8.72
CA ARG A 45 29.92 -31.74 9.44
C ARG A 45 29.77 -33.25 9.65
N TYR A 46 28.56 -33.72 9.98
CA TYR A 46 28.31 -35.15 10.21
C TYR A 46 28.37 -35.97 8.92
N ILE A 47 28.15 -35.34 7.77
CA ILE A 47 28.29 -35.96 6.45
C ILE A 47 29.78 -36.13 6.10
N ALA A 48 30.60 -35.11 6.39
CA ALA A 48 32.04 -35.09 6.07
C ALA A 48 32.92 -35.84 7.10
N GLU A 49 32.36 -36.24 8.24
CA GLU A 49 33.11 -36.92 9.30
C GLU A 49 33.50 -38.37 8.90
N THR A 50 34.77 -38.72 9.13
CA THR A 50 35.31 -40.05 8.84
C THR A 50 35.05 -40.99 10.02
N GLY A 51 34.55 -42.22 9.75
CA GLY A 51 34.30 -43.23 10.78
C GLY A 51 32.83 -43.46 11.15
N ARG A 52 31.89 -42.64 10.66
CA ARG A 52 30.44 -42.85 10.85
C ARG A 52 29.84 -43.81 9.82
N PRO A 53 28.84 -44.64 10.20
CA PRO A 53 28.15 -45.54 9.28
C PRO A 53 27.46 -44.77 8.14
N THR A 54 27.40 -45.38 6.95
CA THR A 54 26.87 -44.75 5.73
C THR A 54 25.39 -44.35 5.85
N ILE A 55 24.60 -45.10 6.62
CA ILE A 55 23.18 -44.83 6.88
C ILE A 55 23.01 -43.52 7.66
N GLU A 56 23.82 -43.29 8.68
CA GLU A 56 23.77 -42.07 9.48
C GLU A 56 24.12 -40.85 8.62
N LYS A 57 25.12 -40.98 7.74
CA LYS A 57 25.49 -39.93 6.78
C LYS A 57 24.36 -39.60 5.81
N PHE A 58 23.64 -40.62 5.32
CA PHE A 58 22.49 -40.43 4.44
C PHE A 58 21.34 -39.72 5.16
N MET A 59 21.06 -40.08 6.41
CA MET A 59 20.05 -39.41 7.23
C MET A 59 20.38 -37.92 7.43
N TRP A 60 21.63 -37.59 7.79
CA TRP A 60 22.08 -36.20 7.91
C TRP A 60 22.01 -35.44 6.58
N PHE A 61 22.33 -36.10 5.47
CA PHE A 61 22.19 -35.52 4.13
C PHE A 61 20.73 -35.17 3.80
N CYS A 62 19.80 -36.08 4.07
CA CYS A 62 18.38 -35.83 3.88
C CYS A 62 17.89 -34.64 4.73
N PHE A 63 18.19 -34.62 6.03
CA PHE A 63 17.76 -33.54 6.92
C PHE A 63 18.35 -32.19 6.54
N THR A 64 19.63 -32.15 6.20
CA THR A 64 20.29 -30.90 5.78
C THR A 64 19.72 -30.39 4.46
N THR A 65 19.45 -31.29 3.51
CA THR A 65 18.84 -30.93 2.22
C THR A 65 17.43 -30.40 2.39
N ILE A 66 16.59 -31.10 3.16
CA ILE A 66 15.22 -30.65 3.46
C ILE A 66 15.25 -29.29 4.16
N GLY A 67 16.08 -29.12 5.19
CA GLY A 67 16.23 -27.84 5.89
C GLY A 67 16.66 -26.70 4.98
N THR A 68 17.57 -26.96 4.04
CA THR A 68 18.02 -25.97 3.05
C THR A 68 16.87 -25.57 2.12
N VAL A 69 16.12 -26.52 1.60
CA VAL A 69 14.96 -26.25 0.72
C VAL A 69 13.88 -25.47 1.47
N THR A 70 13.53 -25.89 2.69
CA THR A 70 12.54 -25.18 3.52
C THR A 70 12.99 -23.75 3.84
N ALA A 71 14.25 -23.55 4.19
CA ALA A 71 14.79 -22.21 4.45
C ALA A 71 14.68 -21.31 3.21
N LEU A 72 15.01 -21.82 2.02
CA LEU A 72 14.88 -21.08 0.76
C LEU A 72 13.42 -20.69 0.47
N ILE A 73 12.47 -21.59 0.68
CA ILE A 73 11.03 -21.30 0.51
C ILE A 73 10.60 -20.19 1.48
N ILE A 74 10.98 -20.28 2.76
CA ILE A 74 10.64 -19.26 3.77
C ILE A 74 11.25 -17.91 3.40
N ILE A 75 12.52 -17.88 2.99
CA ILE A 75 13.19 -16.65 2.58
C ILE A 75 12.46 -16.00 1.40
N MET A 76 12.09 -16.77 0.37
CA MET A 76 11.36 -16.23 -0.78
C MET A 76 9.98 -15.69 -0.38
N SER A 77 9.24 -16.39 0.47
CA SER A 77 7.93 -15.94 0.95
C SER A 77 8.03 -14.67 1.81
N LEU A 78 9.04 -14.59 2.69
CA LEU A 78 9.31 -13.40 3.48
C LEU A 78 9.72 -12.23 2.59
N TRP A 79 10.55 -12.48 1.57
CA TRP A 79 10.97 -11.48 0.61
C TRP A 79 9.79 -10.89 -0.14
N GLU A 80 8.87 -11.72 -0.62
CA GLU A 80 7.63 -11.27 -1.28
C GLU A 80 6.75 -10.44 -0.35
N LYS A 81 6.58 -10.87 0.92
CA LYS A 81 5.83 -10.09 1.92
C LYS A 81 6.47 -8.74 2.21
N PHE A 82 7.79 -8.68 2.28
CA PHE A 82 8.53 -7.43 2.46
C PHE A 82 8.30 -6.44 1.31
N GLN A 83 8.23 -6.95 0.07
CA GLN A 83 8.02 -6.12 -1.11
C GLN A 83 6.56 -5.67 -1.26
N THR A 84 5.59 -6.51 -0.90
CA THR A 84 4.15 -6.26 -1.12
C THR A 84 3.48 -5.49 0.01
N ASN A 85 3.89 -5.72 1.26
CA ASN A 85 3.27 -5.12 2.45
C ASN A 85 4.35 -4.68 3.46
N PRO A 86 5.12 -3.62 3.16
CA PRO A 86 6.25 -3.20 3.99
C PRO A 86 5.85 -2.54 5.32
N THR A 87 4.56 -2.23 5.52
CA THR A 87 4.10 -1.45 6.67
C THR A 87 3.21 -2.29 7.58
N ILE A 88 3.71 -2.55 8.80
CA ILE A 88 2.91 -3.10 9.90
C ILE A 88 2.53 -1.92 10.80
N THR A 89 1.23 -1.66 10.96
CA THR A 89 0.74 -0.65 11.91
C THR A 89 0.44 -1.32 13.25
N GLY A 90 1.09 -0.84 14.30
CA GLY A 90 0.78 -1.19 15.69
C GLY A 90 0.10 -0.02 16.37
N LEU A 91 -0.90 -0.28 17.21
CA LEU A 91 -1.50 0.74 18.05
C LEU A 91 -0.64 0.89 19.29
N ASP A 92 0.03 2.03 19.42
CA ASP A 92 0.76 2.41 20.63
C ASP A 92 -0.10 3.37 21.44
N THR A 93 -0.38 3.02 22.70
CA THR A 93 -1.16 3.85 23.62
C THR A 93 -0.30 4.23 24.80
N ASP A 94 0.18 5.47 24.80
CA ASP A 94 0.89 6.03 25.93
C ASP A 94 -0.08 6.68 26.91
N PHE A 95 -0.30 6.02 28.05
CA PHE A 95 -1.15 6.51 29.13
C PHE A 95 -0.43 7.44 30.12
N HIS A 96 0.89 7.61 30.00
CA HIS A 96 1.69 8.42 30.93
C HIS A 96 1.94 9.84 30.41
N ASN A 97 1.72 10.09 29.12
CA ASN A 97 1.83 11.43 28.55
C ASN A 97 0.52 12.22 28.71
N GLN A 98 0.47 13.09 29.72
CA GLN A 98 -0.68 13.96 29.99
C GLN A 98 -0.60 15.33 29.27
N ASN A 99 0.50 15.63 28.57
CA ASN A 99 0.69 16.88 27.84
C ASN A 99 0.13 16.77 26.41
N VAL A 100 -1.20 16.78 26.29
CA VAL A 100 -1.90 16.77 24.99
C VAL A 100 -2.37 18.17 24.62
N ILE A 101 -2.23 18.52 23.34
CA ILE A 101 -2.69 19.80 22.80
C ILE A 101 -4.21 19.76 22.70
N PHE A 102 -4.89 20.80 23.20
CA PHE A 102 -6.34 20.93 23.05
C PHE A 102 -6.71 21.05 21.56
N PRO A 103 -7.63 20.22 21.04
CA PRO A 103 -7.96 20.23 19.62
C PRO A 103 -8.76 21.49 19.25
N THR A 104 -8.69 21.87 17.98
CA THR A 104 -9.57 22.92 17.46
C THR A 104 -11.02 22.46 17.50
N THR A 105 -11.85 23.17 18.27
CA THR A 105 -13.29 22.92 18.32
C THR A 105 -14.02 23.84 17.34
N VAL A 106 -14.80 23.27 16.43
CA VAL A 106 -15.70 24.02 15.55
C VAL A 106 -17.13 23.70 15.95
N VAL A 107 -17.91 24.75 16.24
CA VAL A 107 -19.32 24.64 16.61
C VAL A 107 -20.17 25.18 15.46
N CYS A 108 -21.10 24.36 14.98
CA CYS A 108 -22.04 24.75 13.92
C CYS A 108 -23.45 24.92 14.52
N PRO A 109 -24.21 25.95 14.11
CA PRO A 109 -25.62 26.04 14.46
C PRO A 109 -26.42 24.90 13.81
N VAL A 110 -27.48 24.44 14.48
CA VAL A 110 -28.37 23.38 13.96
C VAL A 110 -29.12 23.83 12.71
N GLN A 111 -29.50 25.12 12.68
CA GLN A 111 -30.11 25.75 11.53
C GLN A 111 -29.08 26.63 10.84
N ALA A 112 -28.92 26.42 9.53
CA ALA A 112 -28.02 27.19 8.70
C ALA A 112 -28.63 28.52 8.23
N TRP A 113 -29.83 28.89 8.70
CA TRP A 113 -30.54 30.11 8.31
C TRP A 113 -31.46 30.63 9.42
N ASP A 114 -31.75 31.93 9.38
CA ASP A 114 -32.70 32.62 10.28
C ASP A 114 -33.83 33.22 9.45
N HIS A 115 -35.07 32.76 9.70
CA HIS A 115 -36.26 33.19 8.97
C HIS A 115 -36.47 34.69 9.03
N ASN A 116 -36.37 35.26 10.22
CA ASN A 116 -36.71 36.66 10.45
C ASN A 116 -35.70 37.57 9.79
N LYS A 117 -34.41 37.22 9.87
CA LYS A 117 -33.34 37.98 9.19
C LYS A 117 -33.45 37.87 7.68
N THR A 118 -33.67 36.66 7.16
CA THR A 118 -33.83 36.40 5.72
C THR A 118 -35.04 37.17 5.18
N TYR A 119 -36.18 37.08 5.86
CA TYR A 119 -37.40 37.80 5.50
C TYR A 119 -37.19 39.31 5.45
N ASN A 120 -36.63 39.89 6.52
CA ASN A 120 -36.39 41.33 6.60
C ASN A 120 -35.40 41.81 5.55
N TYR A 121 -34.36 41.03 5.27
CA TYR A 121 -33.37 41.36 4.24
C TYR A 121 -34.00 41.35 2.83
N VAL A 122 -34.78 40.32 2.52
CA VAL A 122 -35.49 40.22 1.24
C VAL A 122 -36.50 41.36 1.09
N TYR A 123 -37.32 41.59 2.11
CA TYR A 123 -38.37 42.61 2.10
C TYR A 123 -37.79 44.01 1.84
N ASN A 124 -36.73 44.38 2.56
CA ASN A 124 -36.16 45.72 2.47
C ASN A 124 -35.25 45.93 1.24
N THR A 125 -34.56 44.87 0.78
CA THR A 125 -33.47 45.00 -0.20
C THR A 125 -33.82 44.45 -1.58
N LEU A 126 -34.43 43.25 -1.63
CA LEU A 126 -34.68 42.52 -2.88
C LEU A 126 -36.08 42.80 -3.42
N ALA A 127 -37.07 42.86 -2.54
CA ALA A 127 -38.47 43.01 -2.90
C ALA A 127 -38.97 44.46 -2.82
N ASN A 128 -38.12 45.41 -2.40
CA ASN A 128 -38.46 46.84 -2.28
C ASN A 128 -39.83 47.07 -1.61
N TYR A 129 -40.03 46.48 -0.42
CA TYR A 129 -41.26 46.52 0.37
C TYR A 129 -42.48 45.79 -0.22
N GLU A 130 -42.28 44.97 -1.27
CA GLU A 130 -43.32 44.12 -1.84
C GLU A 130 -43.44 42.77 -1.11
N GLU A 131 -44.58 42.54 -0.45
CA GLU A 131 -44.82 41.31 0.31
C GLU A 131 -44.97 40.08 -0.59
N SER A 132 -45.67 40.21 -1.73
CA SER A 132 -45.88 39.12 -2.70
C SER A 132 -44.58 38.59 -3.30
N LEU A 133 -43.62 39.48 -3.54
CA LEU A 133 -42.30 39.11 -4.05
C LEU A 133 -41.43 38.49 -2.94
N THR A 134 -41.52 39.01 -1.72
CA THR A 134 -40.80 38.48 -0.54
C THR A 134 -41.17 37.01 -0.28
N GLN A 135 -42.47 36.70 -0.28
CA GLN A 135 -42.98 35.33 -0.06
C GLN A 135 -42.52 34.32 -1.14
N ARG A 136 -42.15 34.78 -2.34
CA ARG A 136 -41.61 33.93 -3.40
C ARG A 136 -40.10 33.69 -3.27
N ILE A 137 -39.35 34.68 -2.80
CA ILE A 137 -37.88 34.65 -2.74
C ILE A 137 -37.38 33.95 -1.48
N VAL A 138 -38.03 34.18 -0.32
CA VAL A 138 -37.57 33.66 0.98
C VAL A 138 -37.40 32.12 0.99
N PRO A 139 -38.37 31.31 0.52
CA PRO A 139 -38.22 29.85 0.53
C PRO A 139 -37.04 29.34 -0.32
N PHE A 140 -36.70 30.06 -1.40
CA PHE A 140 -35.54 29.73 -2.23
C PHE A 140 -34.24 29.97 -1.44
N LEU A 141 -34.09 31.14 -0.81
CA LEU A 141 -32.90 31.49 -0.04
C LEU A 141 -32.70 30.55 1.16
N GLU A 142 -33.76 30.13 1.83
CA GLU A 142 -33.71 29.16 2.95
C GLU A 142 -33.32 27.75 2.50
N SER A 143 -33.59 27.41 1.24
CA SER A 143 -33.23 26.11 0.65
C SER A 143 -31.75 26.05 0.25
N LEU A 144 -31.10 27.19 -0.01
CA LEU A 144 -29.71 27.23 -0.48
C LEU A 144 -28.69 26.64 0.52
N PRO A 145 -28.74 26.95 1.83
CA PRO A 145 -27.83 26.34 2.81
C PRO A 145 -27.98 24.83 2.96
N ASN A 146 -29.16 24.28 2.60
CA ASN A 146 -29.48 22.86 2.66
C ASN A 146 -29.42 22.18 1.28
N PHE A 147 -28.78 22.82 0.31
CA PHE A 147 -28.72 22.33 -1.06
C PHE A 147 -27.90 21.04 -1.14
N ASN A 148 -28.55 19.96 -1.57
CA ASN A 148 -27.94 18.67 -1.80
C ASN A 148 -28.51 18.04 -3.09
N PHE A 149 -27.94 16.92 -3.53
CA PHE A 149 -28.35 16.26 -4.76
C PHE A 149 -29.81 15.76 -4.72
N GLU A 150 -30.35 15.45 -3.54
CA GLU A 150 -31.73 14.96 -3.38
C GLU A 150 -32.77 16.09 -3.44
N ASN A 151 -32.41 17.28 -2.94
CA ASN A 151 -33.29 18.45 -2.82
C ASN A 151 -33.09 19.47 -3.95
N ILE A 152 -32.23 19.17 -4.93
CA ILE A 152 -31.97 20.04 -6.09
C ILE A 152 -33.26 20.35 -6.86
N HIS A 153 -34.11 19.34 -7.11
CA HIS A 153 -35.36 19.53 -7.85
C HIS A 153 -36.31 20.51 -7.17
N LYS A 154 -36.41 20.45 -5.84
CA LYS A 154 -37.21 21.39 -5.04
C LYS A 154 -36.65 22.80 -5.13
N THR A 155 -35.33 22.94 -5.00
CA THR A 155 -34.65 24.24 -5.08
C THR A 155 -34.81 24.87 -6.46
N VAL A 156 -34.75 24.07 -7.53
CA VAL A 156 -34.97 24.52 -8.92
C VAL A 156 -36.43 24.97 -9.14
N GLN A 157 -37.41 24.27 -8.58
CA GLN A 157 -38.80 24.71 -8.65
C GLN A 157 -39.00 26.07 -7.96
N LEU A 158 -38.35 26.27 -6.81
CA LEU A 158 -38.38 27.55 -6.10
C LEU A 158 -37.67 28.66 -6.88
N SER A 159 -36.56 28.37 -7.58
CA SER A 159 -35.88 29.38 -8.40
C SER A 159 -36.71 29.82 -9.61
N LEU A 160 -37.54 28.95 -10.17
CA LEU A 160 -38.42 29.30 -11.29
C LEU A 160 -39.53 30.29 -10.89
N ALA A 161 -39.91 30.30 -9.60
CA ALA A 161 -40.87 31.27 -9.06
C ALA A 161 -40.24 32.66 -8.85
N MET A 162 -38.92 32.77 -8.95
CA MET A 162 -38.14 33.99 -8.76
C MET A 162 -37.85 34.63 -10.13
N THR A 163 -38.80 35.41 -10.63
CA THR A 163 -38.66 36.16 -11.90
C THR A 163 -37.86 37.46 -11.73
N VAL A 164 -36.73 37.41 -11.03
CA VAL A 164 -35.90 38.58 -10.74
C VAL A 164 -34.53 38.40 -11.39
N GLU A 165 -34.10 39.35 -12.22
CA GLU A 165 -32.70 39.49 -12.63
C GLU A 165 -31.90 39.94 -11.40
N ILE A 166 -31.19 39.00 -10.79
CA ILE A 166 -30.35 39.30 -9.63
C ILE A 166 -29.00 39.77 -10.14
N ASP A 167 -28.65 41.01 -9.80
CA ASP A 167 -27.34 41.62 -10.06
C ASP A 167 -26.19 40.72 -9.57
N GLU A 168 -24.99 40.88 -10.16
CA GLU A 168 -23.81 39.99 -10.18
C GLU A 168 -23.17 39.65 -8.80
N ARG A 169 -23.96 39.30 -7.79
CA ARG A 169 -23.48 38.80 -6.50
C ARG A 169 -23.53 37.29 -6.47
N THR A 170 -22.47 36.70 -5.93
CA THR A 170 -22.37 35.24 -5.79
C THR A 170 -23.47 34.72 -4.86
N LEU A 171 -24.02 33.53 -5.15
CA LEU A 171 -25.02 32.86 -4.30
C LEU A 171 -24.58 32.74 -2.83
N ARG A 172 -23.27 32.63 -2.61
CA ARG A 172 -22.64 32.66 -1.28
C ARG A 172 -22.90 33.98 -0.55
N GLN A 173 -22.73 35.13 -1.21
CA GLN A 173 -22.96 36.43 -0.56
C GLN A 173 -24.42 36.60 -0.15
N TRP A 174 -25.38 36.13 -0.96
CA TRP A 174 -26.79 36.16 -0.64
C TRP A 174 -27.15 35.24 0.54
N ALA A 175 -26.67 34.00 0.50
CA ALA A 175 -26.95 33.02 1.55
C ALA A 175 -26.36 33.44 2.91
N PHE A 176 -25.15 34.02 2.94
CA PHE A 176 -24.46 34.34 4.21
C PHE A 176 -24.66 35.77 4.73
N GLN A 177 -25.29 36.67 3.98
CA GLN A 177 -25.71 37.99 4.50
C GLN A 177 -27.08 37.95 5.16
N ALA A 178 -27.90 36.93 4.85
CA ALA A 178 -29.24 36.73 5.41
C ALA A 178 -29.27 35.91 6.73
N ILE A 179 -28.13 35.31 7.11
CA ILE A 179 -27.90 34.53 8.35
C ILE A 179 -27.35 35.46 9.44
#